data_AF-A0A355BCF1-F1
#
_entry.id   AF-A0A355BCF1-F1
#
_cell.length_a   1.000
_cell.length_b   1.000
_cell.length_c   1.000
_cell.angle_alpha   90.00
_cell.angle_beta   90.00
_cell.angle_gamma   90.00
#
_symmetry.space_group_name_H-M   'P 1'
#
loop_
_entity.id
_entity.type
_entity.pdbx_description
1 polymer ?
#
loop_
_entity_poly.entity_id
_entity_poly.type
_entity_poly.pdbx_seq_one_letter_code
_entity_poly.pdbx_strand_id
1 'polypeptide(L)'
;IHYAGYFENGNLFDTSYEDIATQYGTLDARRKEMNGYAPFPFEYGKKQGLIPGFIEGLDNMKFGDKAILFIPYQLGYGDSGSGPIPPKSNLVFELEMLEKAPQ
;
A
#
# COMPACT_ATOMS: atom_id res chain seq x y z
N ILE A 1 3.54 8.68 -1.44
CA ILE A 1 2.27 7.94 -1.53
C ILE A 1 1.99 7.35 -0.17
N HIS A 2 0.84 7.68 0.39
CA HIS A 2 0.29 6.87 1.47
C HIS A 2 -0.52 5.72 0.89
N TYR A 3 -0.44 4.59 1.57
CA TYR A 3 -1.17 3.38 1.23
C TYR A 3 -1.65 2.66 2.49
N ALA A 4 -2.76 1.96 2.35
CA ALA A 4 -3.23 0.94 3.29
C ALA A 4 -3.65 -0.31 2.49
N GLY A 5 -3.08 -1.45 2.84
CA GLY A 5 -3.30 -2.73 2.19
C GLY A 5 -4.15 -3.67 3.05
N TYR A 6 -5.23 -4.15 2.46
CA TYR A 6 -6.20 -5.04 3.07
C TYR A 6 -6.34 -6.32 2.26
N PHE A 7 -6.63 -7.42 2.94
CA PHE A 7 -7.16 -8.62 2.29
C PHE A 7 -8.63 -8.44 1.94
N GLU A 8 -9.18 -9.29 1.06
CA GLU A 8 -10.62 -9.26 0.69
C GLU A 8 -11.58 -9.40 1.89
N ASN A 9 -11.12 -10.00 2.98
CA ASN A 9 -11.89 -10.12 4.22
C ASN A 9 -11.87 -8.86 5.09
N GLY A 10 -11.19 -7.79 4.65
CA GLY A 10 -11.05 -6.52 5.38
C GLY A 10 -9.91 -6.49 6.40
N ASN A 11 -9.14 -7.58 6.54
CA ASN A 11 -7.99 -7.59 7.44
C ASN A 11 -6.85 -6.75 6.86
N LEU A 12 -6.34 -5.82 7.67
CA LEU A 12 -5.16 -5.04 7.33
C LEU A 12 -3.90 -5.90 7.41
N PHE A 13 -3.05 -5.86 6.39
CA PHE A 13 -1.76 -6.55 6.40
C PHE A 13 -0.55 -5.62 6.37
N ASP A 14 -0.67 -4.46 5.75
CA ASP A 14 0.35 -3.40 5.80
C ASP A 14 -0.29 -2.04 5.61
N THR A 15 0.27 -1.01 6.24
CA THR A 15 -0.18 0.37 6.05
C THR A 15 0.97 1.34 6.31
N SER A 16 0.93 2.45 5.60
CA SER A 16 1.74 3.63 5.90
C SER A 16 1.04 4.61 6.86
N TYR A 17 -0.23 4.38 7.22
CA TYR A 17 -0.93 5.26 8.17
C TYR A 17 -0.76 4.73 9.59
N GLU A 18 -0.13 5.52 10.45
CA GLU A 18 0.04 5.17 11.87
C GLU A 18 -1.31 4.99 12.58
N ASP A 19 -2.27 5.87 12.29
CA ASP A 19 -3.62 5.80 12.87
C ASP A 19 -4.35 4.51 12.49
N ILE A 20 -4.23 4.10 11.22
CA ILE A 20 -4.83 2.84 10.74
C ILE A 20 -4.11 1.66 11.41
N ALA A 21 -2.79 1.66 11.48
CA ALA A 21 -2.04 0.59 12.15
C ALA A 21 -2.45 0.46 13.62
N THR A 22 -2.65 1.59 14.31
CA THR A 22 -3.10 1.65 15.69
C THR A 22 -4.53 1.10 15.84
N GLN A 23 -5.45 1.51 14.97
CA GLN A 23 -6.84 1.06 14.99
C GLN A 23 -6.98 -0.45 14.77
N TYR A 24 -6.17 -1.02 13.87
CA TYR A 24 -6.16 -2.46 13.59
C TYR A 24 -5.29 -3.26 14.57
N GLY A 25 -4.63 -2.61 15.53
CA GLY A 25 -3.74 -3.26 16.49
C GLY A 25 -2.47 -3.86 15.85
N THR A 26 -2.12 -3.43 14.63
CA THR A 26 -0.93 -3.86 13.90
C THR A 26 0.23 -2.88 14.03
N LEU A 27 0.10 -1.87 14.91
CA LEU A 27 1.14 -0.87 15.14
C LEU A 27 2.41 -1.54 15.69
N ASP A 28 3.43 -1.62 14.85
CA ASP A 28 4.78 -1.99 15.27
C ASP A 28 5.52 -0.76 15.83
N ALA A 29 5.87 -0.83 17.12
CA ALA A 29 6.58 0.24 17.84
C ALA A 29 7.99 0.50 17.27
N ARG A 30 8.68 -0.55 16.79
CA ARG A 30 10.01 -0.41 16.16
C ARG A 30 9.89 0.29 14.81
N ARG A 31 8.86 -0.06 14.03
CA ARG A 31 8.56 0.65 12.76
C ARG A 31 8.27 2.13 13.04
N LYS A 32 7.53 2.44 14.10
CA LYS A 32 7.25 3.82 14.51
C LYS A 32 8.52 4.59 14.90
N GLU A 33 9.37 4.02 15.77
CA GLU A 33 10.63 4.65 16.19
C GLU A 33 11.58 4.92 15.00
N MET A 34 11.52 4.08 13.97
CA MET A 34 12.30 4.21 12.73
C MET A 34 11.64 5.10 11.66
N ASN A 35 10.56 5.81 11.98
CA ASN A 35 9.76 6.61 11.03
C ASN A 35 9.26 5.80 9.81
N GLY A 36 8.97 4.51 10.01
CA GLY A 36 8.58 3.55 8.97
C GLY A 36 7.12 3.63 8.52
N TYR A 37 6.32 4.55 9.08
CA TYR A 37 5.00 4.94 8.58
C TYR A 37 5.06 6.22 7.74
N ALA A 38 6.26 6.71 7.40
CA ALA A 38 6.39 7.80 6.45
C ALA A 38 5.81 7.38 5.07
N PRO A 39 5.23 8.33 4.31
CA PRO A 39 4.75 8.05 2.96
C PRO A 39 5.89 7.57 2.08
N PHE A 40 5.58 6.61 1.20
CA PHE A 40 6.57 6.07 0.28
C PHE A 40 7.01 7.16 -0.72
N PRO A 41 8.31 7.41 -0.91
CA PRO A 41 8.81 8.36 -1.90
C PRO A 41 8.57 7.79 -3.29
N PHE A 42 7.47 8.19 -3.91
CA PHE A 42 7.15 7.82 -5.28
C PHE A 42 7.62 8.91 -6.22
N GLU A 43 8.65 8.60 -7.01
CA GLU A 43 8.99 9.42 -8.17
C GLU A 43 8.11 9.00 -9.34
N TYR A 44 7.28 9.92 -9.84
CA TYR A 44 6.42 9.70 -10.99
C TYR A 44 7.26 9.19 -12.18
N GLY A 45 7.08 7.92 -12.55
CA GLY A 45 7.84 7.24 -13.60
C GLY A 45 8.79 6.13 -13.12
N LYS A 46 9.18 6.07 -11.83
CA LYS A 46 9.88 4.91 -11.26
C LYS A 46 8.88 3.86 -10.81
N LYS A 47 8.57 2.95 -11.74
CA LYS A 47 7.71 1.78 -11.51
C LYS A 47 8.46 0.57 -10.90
N GLN A 48 9.71 0.77 -10.45
CA GLN A 48 10.57 -0.31 -9.95
C GLN A 48 10.15 -0.72 -8.53
N GLY A 49 9.90 -2.02 -8.33
CA GLY A 49 9.54 -2.58 -7.02
C GLY A 49 8.06 -2.53 -6.66
N LEU A 50 7.20 -2.01 -7.55
CA LEU A 50 5.74 -2.03 -7.37
C LEU A 50 5.10 -3.18 -8.16
N ILE A 51 4.03 -3.73 -7.62
CA ILE A 51 3.22 -4.76 -8.29
C ILE A 51 2.47 -4.16 -9.50
N PRO A 52 2.19 -4.95 -10.56
CA PRO A 52 1.50 -4.47 -11.76
C PRO A 52 0.20 -3.69 -11.49
N GLY A 53 -0.62 -4.15 -10.55
CA GLY A 53 -1.88 -3.47 -10.20
C GLY A 53 -1.69 -2.07 -9.61
N PHE A 54 -0.59 -1.84 -8.87
CA PHE A 54 -0.23 -0.50 -8.41
C PHE A 54 0.19 0.38 -9.56
N ILE A 55 0.99 -0.15 -10.48
CA ILE A 55 1.45 0.59 -11.64
C ILE A 55 0.27 1.09 -12.46
N GLU A 56 -0.73 0.25 -12.71
CA GLU A 56 -1.94 0.63 -13.45
C GLU A 56 -2.80 1.64 -12.68
N GLY A 57 -2.99 1.44 -11.37
CA GLY A 57 -3.77 2.36 -10.55
C GLY A 57 -3.13 3.74 -10.46
N LEU A 58 -1.81 3.79 -10.24
CA LEU A 58 -1.07 5.04 -10.13
C LEU A 58 -1.00 5.80 -11.46
N ASP A 59 -1.01 5.12 -12.61
CA ASP A 59 -1.06 5.77 -13.93
C ASP A 59 -2.36 6.56 -14.14
N ASN A 60 -3.44 6.17 -13.46
CA ASN A 60 -4.75 6.81 -13.53
C ASN A 60 -4.99 7.87 -12.44
N MET A 61 -4.11 8.00 -11.46
CA MET A 61 -4.25 8.93 -10.34
C MET A 61 -3.45 10.21 -10.57
N LYS A 62 -3.97 11.34 -10.07
CA LYS A 62 -3.25 12.62 -10.00
C LYS A 62 -2.78 12.88 -8.57
N PHE A 63 -1.82 13.79 -8.42
CA PHE A 63 -1.45 14.24 -7.09
C PHE A 63 -2.65 14.90 -6.37
N GLY A 64 -2.84 14.55 -5.11
CA GLY A 64 -4.01 14.90 -4.30
C GLY A 64 -5.14 13.87 -4.36
N ASP A 65 -5.11 12.91 -5.30
CA ASP A 65 -6.17 11.91 -5.41
C ASP A 65 -6.01 10.80 -4.36
N LYS A 66 -7.17 10.34 -3.91
CA LYS A 66 -7.33 9.13 -3.12
C LYS A 66 -8.17 8.11 -3.89
N ALA A 67 -7.65 6.91 -4.07
CA ALA A 67 -8.32 5.85 -4.82
C ALA A 67 -8.23 4.51 -4.10
N ILE A 68 -9.25 3.67 -4.31
CA ILE A 68 -9.26 2.28 -3.84
C ILE A 68 -9.05 1.39 -5.06
N LEU A 69 -8.01 0.57 -5.01
CA LEU A 69 -7.64 -0.39 -6.04
C LEU A 69 -7.95 -1.79 -5.55
N PHE A 70 -8.75 -2.52 -6.31
CA PHE A 70 -8.86 -3.96 -6.18
C PHE A 70 -7.80 -4.62 -7.07
N ILE A 71 -6.87 -5.34 -6.46
CA ILE A 71 -5.77 -5.98 -7.16
C ILE A 71 -5.93 -7.51 -7.04
N PRO A 72 -6.33 -8.18 -8.14
CA PRO A 72 -6.38 -9.63 -8.15
C PRO A 72 -4.96 -10.19 -8.01
N TYR A 73 -4.84 -11.41 -7.47
CA TYR A 73 -3.54 -12.02 -7.20
C TYR A 73 -2.58 -12.02 -8.40
N GLN A 74 -3.11 -12.14 -9.62
CA GLN A 74 -2.36 -12.11 -10.89
C GLN A 74 -1.61 -10.79 -11.13
N LEU A 75 -2.17 -9.68 -10.64
CA LEU A 75 -1.58 -8.33 -10.73
C LEU A 75 -0.89 -7.91 -9.42
N GLY A 76 -0.88 -8.79 -8.42
CA GLY A 76 -0.26 -8.60 -7.12
C GLY A 76 0.97 -9.47 -6.92
N TYR A 77 0.90 -10.38 -5.95
CA TYR A 77 2.02 -11.26 -5.56
C TYR A 77 1.92 -12.69 -6.14
N GLY A 78 0.97 -12.93 -7.03
CA GLY A 78 0.83 -14.16 -7.79
C GLY A 78 0.61 -15.41 -6.93
N ASP A 79 0.93 -16.56 -7.52
CA ASP A 79 0.81 -17.87 -6.91
C ASP A 79 1.80 -18.12 -5.75
N SER A 80 2.86 -17.31 -5.64
CA SER A 80 3.86 -17.47 -4.59
C SER A 80 3.52 -16.71 -3.30
N GLY A 81 2.74 -15.63 -3.41
CA GLY A 81 2.54 -14.71 -2.30
C GLY A 81 3.83 -13.94 -1.96
N SER A 82 3.82 -13.22 -0.84
CA SER A 82 5.00 -12.48 -0.35
C SER A 82 4.88 -12.14 1.12
N GLY A 83 5.88 -12.50 1.93
CA GLY A 83 5.88 -12.22 3.38
C GLY A 83 4.59 -12.68 4.07
N PRO A 84 3.78 -11.77 4.64
CA PRO A 84 2.51 -12.12 5.29
C PRO A 84 1.36 -12.42 4.31
N ILE A 85 1.56 -12.24 3.00
CA ILE A 85 0.53 -12.38 1.96
C ILE A 85 0.53 -13.81 1.41
N PRO A 86 -0.55 -14.58 1.61
CA PRO A 86 -0.64 -15.95 1.10
C PRO A 86 -0.66 -16.01 -0.44
N PRO A 87 -0.25 -17.15 -1.02
CA PRO A 87 -0.50 -17.50 -2.41
C PRO A 87 -1.92 -17.18 -2.88
N LYS A 88 -2.06 -16.65 -4.10
CA LYS A 88 -3.36 -16.40 -4.75
C LYS A 88 -4.31 -15.49 -3.97
N SER A 89 -3.77 -14.61 -3.13
CA SER A 89 -4.58 -13.64 -2.39
C SER A 89 -4.89 -12.43 -3.27
N ASN A 90 -6.18 -12.09 -3.40
CA ASN A 90 -6.54 -10.77 -3.90
C ASN A 90 -6.44 -9.76 -2.77
N LEU A 91 -6.12 -8.53 -3.13
CA LEU A 91 -5.80 -7.47 -2.20
C LEU A 91 -6.57 -6.22 -2.56
N VAL A 92 -6.97 -5.48 -1.54
CA VAL A 92 -7.60 -4.17 -1.67
C VAL A 92 -6.62 -3.15 -1.13
N PHE A 93 -6.28 -2.16 -1.93
CA PHE A 93 -5.37 -1.10 -1.54
C PHE A 93 -6.05 0.25 -1.61
N GLU A 94 -6.01 0.98 -0.53
CA GLU A 94 -6.34 2.39 -0.51
C GLU A 94 -5.05 3.17 -0.71
N LEU A 95 -4.96 3.94 -1.80
CA LEU A 95 -3.80 4.77 -2.13
C LEU A 95 -4.18 6.25 -2.08
N GLU A 96 -3.24 7.06 -1.60
CA GLU A 96 -3.31 8.51 -1.59
C GLU A 96 -2.01 9.08 -2.17
N MET A 97 -2.12 9.79 -3.29
CA MET A 97 -1.00 10.50 -3.89
C MET A 97 -0.85 11.86 -3.22
N LEU A 98 0.27 12.07 -2.53
CA LEU A 98 0.61 13.38 -1.97
C LEU A 98 1.38 14.21 -3.00
N GLU A 99 1.04 15.49 -3.17
CA GLU A 99 1.78 16.44 -4.02
C GLU A 99 3.20 16.71 -3.50
N LYS A 100 3.40 16.63 -2.18
CA LYS A 100 4.69 16.78 -1.50
C LYS A 100 4.80 15.75 -0.38
N ALA A 101 6.01 15.27 -0.12
CA ALA A 101 6.26 14.63 1.17
C ALA A 101 5.90 15.64 2.28
N PRO A 102 5.16 15.26 3.33
CA PRO A 102 4.93 16.16 4.46
C PRO A 102 6.30 16.61 4.98
N GLN A 103 6.48 17.93 5.03
CA GLN A 103 7.75 18.60 5.36
C GLN A 103 7.85 18.88 6.85
#